data_AF-A0A353LSN6-F1
#
_entry.id   AF-A0A353LSN6-F1
#
_cell.length_a   1.000
_cell.length_b   1.000
_cell.length_c   1.000
_cell.angle_alpha   90.00
_cell.angle_beta   90.00
_cell.angle_gamma   90.00
#
_symmetry.space_group_name_H-M   'P 1'
#
loop_
_entity.id
_entity.type
_entity.pdbx_description
1 polymer ?
#
loop_
_entity_poly.entity_id
_entity_poly.type
_entity_poly.pdbx_seq_one_letter_code
_entity_poly.pdbx_strand_id
1 'polypeptide(L)'
;MMLLIVPLYFGTFYLGPTFAMVQGLVEVRMRAIAAAVLLFVLNLIGLGLGPQIVGIVSDLLTPIFGIEALRYALMAVFLGNLWSAFHYYIASRHLRADLAANPERMRDAPSAVEAEALAERG
;
A
#
# COMPACT_ATOMS: atom_id res chain seq x y z
N MET A 1 -20.97 -10.38 -10.71
CA MET A 1 -20.44 -10.00 -9.38
C MET A 1 -19.33 -10.93 -8.89
N MET A 2 -19.47 -12.25 -8.99
CA MET A 2 -18.42 -13.19 -8.53
C MET A 2 -17.07 -13.08 -9.25
N LEU A 3 -17.04 -12.73 -10.54
CA LEU A 3 -15.78 -12.54 -11.29
C LEU A 3 -14.89 -11.43 -10.71
N LEU A 4 -15.47 -10.40 -10.09
CA LEU A 4 -14.73 -9.26 -9.55
C LEU A 4 -14.13 -9.55 -8.17
N ILE A 5 -14.56 -10.61 -7.49
CA ILE A 5 -14.07 -10.95 -6.15
C ILE A 5 -12.57 -11.20 -6.18
N VAL A 6 -12.10 -12.04 -7.11
CA VAL A 6 -10.69 -12.44 -7.17
C VAL A 6 -9.77 -11.23 -7.41
N PRO A 7 -9.98 -10.39 -8.44
CA PRO A 7 -9.15 -9.20 -8.66
C PRO A 7 -9.23 -8.19 -7.51
N LEU A 8 -10.41 -7.98 -6.91
CA LEU A 8 -10.57 -7.03 -5.80
C LEU A 8 -9.82 -7.49 -4.54
N TYR A 9 -9.87 -8.80 -4.24
CA TYR A 9 -9.11 -9.38 -3.14
C TYR A 9 -7.61 -9.18 -3.34
N PHE A 10 -7.06 -9.57 -4.49
CA PHE A 10 -5.62 -9.37 -4.75
C PHE A 10 -5.22 -7.90 -4.84
N GLY A 11 -6.10 -7.04 -5.36
CA GLY A 11 -5.89 -5.59 -5.45
C GLY A 11 -5.81 -4.89 -4.10
N THR A 12 -6.43 -5.45 -3.06
CA THR A 12 -6.46 -4.87 -1.70
C THR A 12 -5.62 -5.64 -0.69
N PHE A 13 -5.09 -6.80 -1.06
CA PHE A 13 -4.34 -7.70 -0.18
C PHE A 13 -3.13 -7.04 0.50
N TYR A 14 -2.46 -6.11 -0.19
CA TYR A 14 -1.27 -5.44 0.34
C TYR A 14 -1.58 -4.48 1.50
N LEU A 15 -2.83 -4.02 1.64
CA LEU A 15 -3.19 -3.03 2.65
C LEU A 15 -3.01 -3.58 4.06
N GLY A 16 -3.51 -4.79 4.34
CA GLY A 16 -3.44 -5.40 5.68
C GLY A 16 -2.00 -5.49 6.24
N PRO A 17 -1.07 -6.14 5.53
CA PRO A 17 0.34 -6.22 5.96
C PRO A 17 1.00 -4.85 6.10
N THR A 18 0.71 -3.91 5.20
CA THR A 18 1.28 -2.56 5.24
C THR A 18 0.84 -1.81 6.48
N PHE A 19 -0.47 -1.84 6.78
CA PHE A 19 -1.03 -1.25 7.99
C PHE A 19 -0.43 -1.88 9.25
N ALA A 20 -0.39 -3.21 9.32
CA ALA A 20 0.17 -3.92 10.47
C ALA A 20 1.66 -3.56 10.70
N MET A 21 2.47 -3.52 9.64
CA MET A 21 3.89 -3.15 9.73
C MET A 21 4.07 -1.71 10.21
N VAL A 22 3.37 -0.75 9.61
CA VAL A 22 3.50 0.67 10.00
C VAL A 22 3.11 0.86 11.47
N GLN A 23 2.02 0.23 11.90
CA GLN A 23 1.54 0.31 13.29
C GLN A 23 2.43 -0.43 14.29
N GLY A 24 3.14 -1.48 13.85
CA GLY A 24 4.10 -2.22 14.67
C GLY A 24 5.46 -1.53 14.82
N LEU A 25 5.83 -0.66 13.89
CA LEU A 25 7.11 0.08 13.93
C LEU A 25 7.06 1.38 14.73
N VAL A 26 5.86 1.92 14.98
CA VAL A 26 5.67 3.19 15.71
C VAL A 26 5.27 2.97 17.16
N GLU A 27 5.64 3.91 18.03
CA GLU A 27 5.16 3.92 19.41
C GLU A 27 3.64 4.04 19.49
N VAL A 28 3.03 3.45 20.52
CA VAL A 28 1.57 3.43 20.72
C VAL A 28 0.95 4.83 20.63
N ARG A 29 1.58 5.86 21.21
CA ARG A 29 1.07 7.24 21.17
C ARG A 29 1.04 7.86 19.76
N MET A 30 1.85 7.35 18.83
CA MET A 30 1.99 7.90 17.48
C MET A 30 1.13 7.16 16.45
N ARG A 31 0.45 6.08 16.83
CA ARG A 31 -0.34 5.22 15.93
C ARG A 31 -1.39 5.98 15.14
N ALA A 32 -2.07 6.94 15.77
CA ALA A 32 -3.05 7.81 15.11
C ALA A 32 -2.42 8.66 14.00
N ILE A 33 -1.27 9.29 14.27
CA ILE A 33 -0.53 10.08 13.29
C ILE A 33 -0.02 9.18 12.15
N ALA A 34 0.54 8.01 12.49
CA ALA A 34 1.03 7.07 11.50
C ALA A 34 -0.09 6.57 10.57
N ALA A 35 -1.27 6.27 11.11
CA ALA A 35 -2.45 5.91 10.32
C ALA A 35 -2.92 7.07 9.44
N ALA A 36 -2.98 8.29 9.99
CA ALA A 36 -3.37 9.48 9.24
C ALA A 36 -2.42 9.76 8.07
N VAL A 37 -1.10 9.67 8.28
CA VAL A 37 -0.10 9.85 7.22
C VAL A 37 -0.21 8.74 6.18
N LEU A 38 -0.35 7.48 6.61
CA LEU A 38 -0.50 6.35 5.69
C LEU A 38 -1.75 6.52 4.81
N LEU A 39 -2.89 6.82 5.42
CA LEU A 39 -4.15 7.08 4.71
C LEU A 39 -4.06 8.31 3.83
N PHE A 40 -3.41 9.38 4.29
CA PHE A 40 -3.20 10.57 3.50
C PHE A 40 -2.42 10.26 2.22
N VAL A 41 -1.31 9.51 2.33
CA VAL A 41 -0.51 9.08 1.19
C VAL A 41 -1.31 8.17 0.25
N LEU A 42 -2.00 7.16 0.79
CA LEU A 42 -2.83 6.23 -0.01
C LEU A 42 -3.93 6.95 -0.78
N ASN A 43 -4.65 7.86 -0.13
CA ASN A 43 -5.77 8.57 -0.73
C ASN A 43 -5.31 9.69 -1.66
N LEU A 44 -4.32 10.50 -1.26
CA LEU A 44 -3.88 11.63 -2.08
C LEU A 44 -3.11 11.18 -3.31
N ILE A 45 -2.15 10.25 -3.15
CA ILE A 45 -1.32 9.79 -4.27
C ILE A 45 -2.05 8.72 -5.07
N GLY A 46 -2.63 7.72 -4.41
CA GLY A 46 -3.29 6.61 -5.09
C GLY A 46 -4.58 7.05 -5.78
N LEU A 47 -5.55 7.54 -5.01
CA LEU A 47 -6.87 7.92 -5.53
C LEU A 47 -6.89 9.31 -6.16
N GLY A 48 -6.09 10.26 -5.66
CA GLY A 48 -6.01 11.62 -6.19
C GLY A 48 -5.13 11.73 -7.44
N LEU A 49 -3.84 11.43 -7.32
CA LEU A 49 -2.89 11.59 -8.43
C LEU A 49 -3.01 10.50 -9.50
N GLY A 50 -3.51 9.32 -9.17
CA GLY A 50 -3.65 8.20 -10.11
C GLY A 50 -4.41 8.56 -11.39
N PRO A 51 -5.68 9.02 -11.33
CA PRO A 51 -6.45 9.42 -12.50
C PRO A 51 -5.79 10.56 -13.29
N GLN A 52 -5.17 11.51 -12.61
CA GLN A 52 -4.48 12.64 -13.26
C GLN A 52 -3.27 12.18 -14.07
N ILE A 53 -2.46 11.28 -13.52
CA ILE A 53 -1.31 10.69 -14.22
C ILE A 53 -1.80 9.89 -15.44
N VAL A 54 -2.84 9.05 -15.26
CA VAL A 54 -3.44 8.29 -16.37
C VAL A 54 -3.95 9.23 -17.47
N GLY A 55 -4.62 10.32 -17.10
CA GLY A 55 -5.12 11.33 -18.03
C GLY A 55 -3.99 11.97 -18.84
N ILE A 56 -2.95 12.48 -18.17
CA ILE A 56 -1.78 13.08 -18.84
C ILE A 56 -1.11 12.08 -19.79
N VAL A 57 -0.90 10.84 -19.35
CA VAL A 57 -0.30 9.79 -20.19
C VAL A 57 -1.21 9.47 -21.38
N SER A 58 -2.53 9.42 -21.19
CA SER A 58 -3.50 9.21 -22.27
C SER A 58 -3.45 10.35 -23.28
N ASP A 59 -3.41 11.61 -22.83
CA ASP A 59 -3.34 12.78 -23.70
C ASP A 59 -2.05 12.78 -24.53
N LEU A 60 -0.92 12.37 -23.93
CA LEU A 60 0.36 12.21 -24.65
C LEU A 60 0.35 11.08 -25.67
N LEU A 61 -0.44 10.03 -25.44
CA LEU A 61 -0.56 8.87 -26.33
C LEU A 61 -1.63 9.06 -27.42
N THR A 62 -2.56 10.00 -27.24
CA THR A 62 -3.66 10.31 -28.16
C THR A 62 -3.19 10.58 -29.61
N PRO A 63 -2.10 11.34 -29.86
CA PRO A 63 -1.63 11.59 -31.23
C PRO A 63 -1.22 10.34 -32.00
N ILE A 64 -0.81 9.28 -31.29
CA ILE A 64 -0.29 8.03 -31.89
C ILE A 64 -1.38 6.95 -31.91
N PHE A 65 -2.16 6.84 -30.83
CA PHE A 65 -3.08 5.72 -30.61
C PHE A 65 -4.57 6.10 -30.65
N GLY A 66 -4.90 7.38 -30.76
CA GLY A 66 -6.28 7.87 -30.86
C GLY A 66 -7.16 7.35 -29.71
N ILE A 67 -8.27 6.68 -30.06
CA ILE A 67 -9.23 6.10 -29.11
C ILE A 67 -8.58 5.08 -28.16
N GLU A 68 -7.49 4.43 -28.59
CA GLU A 68 -6.82 3.39 -27.80
C GLU A 68 -5.78 3.93 -26.82
N ALA A 69 -5.53 5.24 -26.83
CA ALA A 69 -4.54 5.88 -25.97
C ALA A 69 -4.80 5.60 -24.48
N LEU A 70 -6.07 5.66 -24.05
CA LEU A 70 -6.43 5.39 -22.65
C LEU A 70 -6.12 3.94 -22.25
N ARG A 71 -6.36 2.97 -23.14
CA ARG A 71 -6.02 1.56 -22.88
C ARG A 71 -4.52 1.40 -22.66
N TYR A 72 -3.70 2.00 -23.52
CA TYR A 72 -2.25 1.95 -23.39
C TYR A 72 -1.75 2.72 -22.17
N ALA A 73 -2.37 3.84 -21.81
CA ALA A 73 -2.06 4.58 -20.59
C ALA A 73 -2.31 3.74 -19.34
N LEU A 74 -3.46 3.06 -19.27
CA LEU A 74 -3.78 2.14 -18.17
C LEU A 74 -2.81 0.95 -18.10
N MET A 75 -2.43 0.38 -19.25
CA MET A 75 -1.40 -0.68 -19.30
C MET A 75 -0.03 -0.19 -18.83
N ALA A 76 0.37 1.03 -19.21
CA ALA A 76 1.63 1.63 -18.79
C ALA A 76 1.66 1.89 -17.28
N VAL A 77 0.59 2.46 -16.72
CA VAL A 77 0.46 2.67 -15.26
C VAL A 77 0.41 1.35 -14.51
N PHE A 78 -0.15 0.30 -15.10
CA PHE A 78 -0.15 -1.03 -14.51
C PHE A 78 1.28 -1.56 -14.26
N LEU A 79 2.25 -1.24 -15.13
CA LEU A 79 3.67 -1.58 -14.90
C LEU A 79 4.25 -0.94 -13.64
N GLY A 80 3.68 0.18 -13.17
CA GLY A 80 4.00 0.77 -11.88
C GLY A 80 3.72 -0.16 -10.70
N ASN A 81 2.78 -1.11 -10.83
CA ASN A 81 2.55 -2.13 -9.80
C ASN A 81 3.70 -3.13 -9.70
N LEU A 82 4.39 -3.44 -10.81
CA LEU A 82 5.60 -4.28 -10.77
C LEU A 82 6.72 -3.58 -9.99
N TRP A 83 6.85 -2.27 -10.19
CA TRP A 83 7.79 -1.44 -9.42
C TRP A 83 7.45 -1.43 -7.92
N SER A 84 6.16 -1.28 -7.58
CA SER A 84 5.70 -1.38 -6.19
C SER A 84 6.00 -2.76 -5.59
N ALA A 85 5.67 -3.85 -6.31
CA ALA A 85 5.94 -5.22 -5.87
C ALA A 85 7.43 -5.45 -5.59
N PHE A 86 8.32 -4.88 -6.42
CA PHE A 86 9.77 -4.92 -6.18
C PHE A 86 10.16 -4.22 -4.86
N HIS A 87 9.58 -3.06 -4.57
CA HIS A 87 9.84 -2.34 -3.31
C HIS A 87 9.31 -3.10 -2.09
N TYR A 88 8.11 -3.68 -2.18
CA TYR A 88 7.56 -4.54 -1.14
C TYR A 88 8.43 -5.77 -0.90
N TYR A 89 8.97 -6.38 -1.97
CA TYR A 89 9.88 -7.50 -1.85
C TYR A 89 11.16 -7.10 -1.11
N ILE A 90 11.79 -5.98 -1.48
CA ILE A 90 12.97 -5.45 -0.79
C ILE A 90 12.65 -5.14 0.68
N ALA A 91 11.55 -4.46 0.96
CA ALA A 91 11.12 -4.11 2.31
C ALA A 91 10.91 -5.38 3.16
N SER A 92 10.30 -6.42 2.59
CA SER A 92 10.09 -7.69 3.28
C SER A 92 11.40 -8.37 3.69
N ARG A 93 12.46 -8.25 2.88
CA ARG A 93 13.79 -8.77 3.20
C ARG A 93 14.45 -8.00 4.33
N HIS A 94 14.36 -6.66 4.30
CA HIS A 94 14.93 -5.81 5.35
C HIS A 94 14.19 -5.99 6.68
N LEU A 95 12.86 -6.11 6.65
CA LEU A 95 12.09 -6.38 7.85
C LEU A 95 12.44 -7.74 8.45
N ARG A 96 12.54 -8.79 7.63
CA ARG A 96 12.95 -10.13 8.10
C ARG A 96 14.35 -10.10 8.70
N ALA A 97 15.27 -9.34 8.10
CA ALA A 97 16.63 -9.19 8.62
C ALA A 97 16.65 -8.42 9.95
N ASP A 98 15.86 -7.34 10.08
CA ASP A 98 15.77 -6.55 11.32
C ASP A 98 15.14 -7.34 12.47
N LEU A 99 14.08 -8.11 12.19
CA LEU A 99 13.46 -9.01 13.17
C LEU A 99 14.39 -10.15 13.58
N ALA A 100 15.18 -10.70 12.65
CA ALA A 100 16.16 -11.75 12.96
C ALA A 100 17.34 -11.21 13.77
N ALA A 101 17.76 -9.96 13.53
CA ALA A 101 18.83 -9.31 14.26
C ALA A 101 18.38 -8.81 15.65
N ASN A 102 17.08 -8.58 15.85
CA ASN A 102 16.54 -8.00 17.07
C ASN A 102 15.27 -8.76 17.55
N PRO A 103 15.40 -10.03 17.98
CA PRO A 103 14.28 -10.91 18.30
C PRO A 103 13.41 -10.41 19.46
N GLU A 104 13.96 -9.55 20.34
CA GLU A 104 13.24 -8.87 21.42
C GLU A 104 12.02 -8.07 20.87
N ARG A 105 12.19 -7.41 19.71
CA ARG A 105 11.12 -6.62 19.06
C ARG A 105 9.92 -7.44 18.64
N MET A 106 10.11 -8.73 18.33
CA MET A 106 9.01 -9.64 18.00
C MET A 106 8.31 -10.18 19.25
N ARG A 107 9.01 -10.23 20.38
CA ARG A 107 8.45 -10.61 21.70
C ARG A 107 7.58 -9.51 22.28
N ASP A 108 7.95 -8.25 22.03
CA ASP A 108 7.27 -7.06 22.53
C ASP A 108 6.27 -6.47 21.52
N ALA A 109 6.15 -7.07 20.33
CA ALA A 109 5.10 -6.71 19.37
C ALA A 109 3.75 -7.05 20.01
N PRO A 110 2.88 -6.07 20.30
CA PRO A 110 1.62 -6.33 20.98
C PRO A 110 0.81 -7.29 20.14
N SER A 111 0.28 -8.33 20.78
CA SER A 111 -0.62 -9.27 20.12
C SER A 111 -1.81 -8.50 19.50
N ALA A 112 -2.39 -9.01 18.42
CA ALA A 112 -3.55 -8.36 17.78
C ALA A 112 -4.66 -8.03 18.80
N VAL A 113 -4.78 -8.89 19.82
CA VAL A 113 -5.69 -8.75 20.96
C VAL A 113 -5.30 -7.60 21.90
N GLU A 114 -4.01 -7.43 22.23
CA GLU A 114 -3.54 -6.31 23.06
C GLU A 114 -3.61 -4.96 22.33
N ALA A 115 -3.39 -4.96 21.02
CA ALA A 115 -3.50 -3.75 20.21
C ALA A 115 -4.95 -3.23 20.14
N GLU A 116 -5.95 -4.11 20.05
CA GLU A 116 -7.37 -3.76 20.16
C GLU A 116 -7.73 -3.29 21.58
N ALA A 117 -7.31 -4.01 22.61
CA ALA A 117 -7.61 -3.65 24.00
C ALA A 117 -7.00 -2.30 24.45
N LEU A 118 -5.85 -1.91 23.88
CA LEU A 118 -5.24 -0.60 24.11
C LEU A 118 -5.96 0.52 23.33
N ALA A 119 -6.54 0.22 22.17
CA ALA A 119 -7.31 1.18 21.37
C ALA A 119 -8.69 1.47 21.97
N GLU A 120 -9.30 0.52 22.67
CA GLU A 120 -10.57 0.71 23.39
C GLU A 120 -10.42 1.44 24.74
N ARG A 121 -9.18 1.62 25.23
CA ARG A 121 -8.88 2.21 26.54
C ARG A 121 -8.42 3.68 26.50
N GLY A 122 -8.27 4.28 25.31
CA GLY A 122 -7.89 5.69 25.13
C GLY A 122 -9.01 6.51 24.53
#